data_AF-A0A287DFK4-F1
#
_entry.id   AF-A0A287DFK4-F1
#
_cell.length_a   1.000
_cell.length_b   1.000
_cell.length_c   1.000
_cell.angle_alpha   90.00
_cell.angle_beta   90.00
_cell.angle_gamma   90.00
#
_symmetry.space_group_name_H-M   'P 1'
#
loop_
_entity.id
_entity.type
_entity.pdbx_description
1 polymer ?
#
loop_
_entity_poly.entity_id
_entity_poly.type
_entity_poly.pdbx_seq_one_letter_code
_entity_poly.pdbx_strand_id
1 'polypeptide(L)'
;MQSVQKVLMVVAVLGAGAGVGSALFALVTPGELQKQEMLKEMPEQDPRRRDEGKRNQQLVMATLQEAAATQENVAWRKNWLVGGGGRSA
;
A
#
# COMPACT_ATOMS: atom_id res chain seq x y z
N MET A 1 -17.78 -44.27 15.14
CA MET A 1 -18.74 -43.72 14.16
C MET A 1 -19.14 -42.27 14.44
N GLN A 2 -19.41 -41.87 15.70
CA GLN A 2 -19.80 -40.49 16.04
C GLN A 2 -18.75 -39.40 15.71
N SER A 3 -17.46 -39.70 15.87
CA SER A 3 -16.37 -38.77 15.53
C SER A 3 -16.33 -38.43 14.04
N VAL A 4 -16.49 -39.44 13.18
CA VAL A 4 -16.53 -39.30 11.71
C VAL A 4 -17.73 -38.42 11.30
N GLN A 5 -18.89 -38.64 11.92
CA GLN A 5 -20.08 -37.82 11.66
C GLN A 5 -19.88 -36.34 12.02
N LYS A 6 -19.24 -36.06 13.17
CA LYS A 6 -18.91 -34.68 13.58
C LYS A 6 -17.94 -34.01 12.61
N VAL A 7 -16.91 -34.73 12.16
CA VAL A 7 -15.95 -34.22 11.17
C VAL A 7 -16.67 -33.89 9.86
N LEU A 8 -17.55 -34.77 9.37
CA LEU A 8 -18.32 -34.51 8.15
C LEU A 8 -19.23 -33.28 8.27
N MET A 9 -19.88 -33.10 9.42
CA MET A 9 -20.70 -31.91 9.68
C MET A 9 -19.86 -30.62 9.67
N VAL A 10 -18.69 -30.63 10.31
CA VAL A 10 -17.79 -29.46 10.33
C VAL A 10 -17.33 -29.11 8.91
N VAL A 11 -16.90 -30.11 8.13
CA VAL A 11 -16.50 -29.91 6.73
C VAL A 11 -17.64 -29.36 5.89
N ALA A 12 -18.87 -29.87 6.07
CA ALA A 12 -20.05 -29.39 5.35
C ALA A 12 -20.37 -27.92 5.68
N VAL A 13 -20.33 -27.54 6.97
CA VAL A 13 -20.61 -26.16 7.40
C VAL A 13 -19.53 -25.20 6.89
N LEU A 14 -18.25 -25.58 7.02
CA LEU A 14 -17.14 -24.76 6.52
C LEU A 14 -17.17 -24.63 4.99
N GLY A 15 -17.45 -25.72 4.29
CA GLY A 15 -17.58 -25.74 2.84
C GLY A 15 -18.73 -24.85 2.35
N ALA A 16 -19.88 -24.93 3.01
CA ALA A 16 -21.02 -24.05 2.71
C ALA A 16 -20.70 -22.58 2.97
N GLY A 17 -20.08 -22.26 4.12
CA GLY A 17 -19.67 -20.89 4.44
C GLY A 17 -18.65 -20.33 3.44
N ALA A 18 -17.65 -21.13 3.06
CA ALA A 18 -16.66 -20.74 2.06
C ALA A 18 -17.29 -20.51 0.68
N GLY A 19 -18.23 -21.38 0.27
CA GLY A 19 -18.93 -21.24 -1.00
C GLY A 19 -19.77 -19.96 -1.08
N VAL A 20 -20.58 -19.68 -0.06
CA VAL A 20 -21.40 -18.46 0.01
C VAL A 20 -20.51 -17.21 0.06
N GLY A 21 -19.47 -17.20 0.89
CA GLY A 21 -18.54 -16.08 0.97
C GLY A 21 -17.84 -15.79 -0.37
N SER A 22 -17.41 -16.85 -1.07
CA SER A 22 -16.76 -16.72 -2.37
C SER A 22 -17.70 -16.16 -3.44
N ALA A 23 -18.95 -16.62 -3.46
CA ALA A 23 -19.96 -16.12 -4.39
C ALA A 23 -20.27 -14.63 -4.15
N LEU A 24 -20.46 -14.24 -2.88
CA LEU A 24 -20.69 -12.84 -2.52
C LEU A 24 -19.49 -11.95 -2.85
N PHE A 25 -18.27 -12.44 -2.62
CA PHE A 25 -17.05 -11.71 -2.98
C PHE A 25 -16.95 -11.49 -4.49
N ALA A 26 -17.21 -12.54 -5.30
CA ALA A 26 -17.19 -12.45 -6.75
C ALA A 26 -18.20 -11.45 -7.32
N LEU A 27 -19.37 -11.28 -6.68
CA LEU A 27 -20.39 -10.31 -7.09
C LEU A 27 -19.97 -8.86 -6.87
N VAL A 28 -19.12 -8.59 -5.87
CA VAL A 28 -18.69 -7.22 -5.52
C VAL A 28 -17.33 -6.88 -6.14
N THR A 29 -16.50 -7.87 -6.49
CA THR A 29 -15.23 -7.61 -7.15
C THR A 29 -15.42 -7.07 -8.57
N PRO A 30 -14.73 -5.99 -8.95
CA PRO A 30 -14.78 -5.47 -10.31
C PRO A 30 -14.28 -6.53 -11.30
N GLY A 31 -14.93 -6.61 -12.46
CA GLY A 31 -14.53 -7.51 -13.53
C GLY A 31 -13.12 -7.21 -14.07
N GLU A 32 -12.51 -8.15 -14.77
CA GLU A 32 -11.12 -8.03 -15.23
C GLU A 32 -10.88 -6.79 -16.12
N LEU A 33 -11.84 -6.46 -16.99
CA LEU A 33 -11.78 -5.25 -17.82
C LEU A 33 -11.84 -3.97 -16.98
N GLN A 34 -12.69 -3.94 -15.95
CA GLN A 34 -12.80 -2.80 -15.04
C GLN A 34 -11.55 -2.64 -14.18
N LYS A 35 -10.94 -3.75 -13.73
CA LYS A 35 -9.65 -3.73 -13.04
C LYS A 35 -8.56 -3.15 -13.93
N GLN A 36 -8.47 -3.58 -15.19
CA GLN A 36 -7.48 -3.03 -16.12
C GLN A 36 -7.70 -1.54 -16.38
N GLU A 37 -8.95 -1.08 -16.44
CA GLU A 37 -9.25 0.35 -16.59
C GLU A 37 -8.87 1.15 -15.35
N MET A 38 -9.20 0.65 -14.15
CA MET A 38 -8.77 1.26 -12.88
C MET A 38 -7.24 1.31 -12.75
N LEU A 39 -6.55 0.29 -13.24
CA LEU A 39 -5.09 0.28 -13.25
C LEU A 39 -4.52 1.38 -14.15
N LYS A 40 -5.22 1.80 -15.22
CA LYS A 40 -4.79 2.91 -16.10
C LYS A 40 -4.83 4.27 -15.40
N GLU A 41 -5.76 4.44 -14.47
CA GLU A 41 -5.89 5.67 -13.69
C GLU A 41 -4.86 5.78 -12.56
N MET A 42 -4.07 4.72 -12.32
CA MET A 42 -3.04 4.75 -11.29
C MET A 42 -1.99 5.83 -11.59
N PRO A 43 -1.61 6.64 -10.59
CA PRO A 43 -0.61 7.69 -10.78
C PRO A 43 0.74 7.13 -11.24
N GLU A 44 1.02 5.87 -10.92
CA GLU A 44 2.18 5.13 -11.39
C GLU A 44 2.12 4.84 -12.88
N GLN A 45 1.06 5.07 -13.65
CA GLN A 45 1.10 4.87 -15.11
C GLN A 45 1.73 6.04 -15.85
N ASP A 46 1.69 7.25 -15.28
CA ASP A 46 2.30 8.44 -15.87
C ASP A 46 3.83 8.44 -15.64
N PRO A 47 4.65 8.38 -16.71
CA PRO A 47 6.10 8.42 -16.58
C PRO A 47 6.62 9.65 -15.85
N ARG A 48 5.97 10.80 -15.99
CA ARG A 48 6.38 12.04 -15.32
C ARG A 48 6.16 11.94 -13.81
N ARG A 49 4.99 11.45 -13.39
CA ARG A 49 4.70 11.20 -11.97
C ARG A 49 5.61 10.17 -11.35
N ARG A 50 6.02 9.13 -12.10
CA ARG A 50 7.03 8.17 -11.63
C ARG A 50 8.36 8.85 -11.33
N ASP A 51 8.82 9.72 -12.22
CA ASP A 51 10.09 10.40 -12.05
C ASP A 51 10.04 11.43 -10.91
N GLU A 52 8.92 12.14 -10.75
CA GLU A 52 8.65 12.97 -9.57
C GLU A 52 8.65 12.15 -8.28
N GLY A 53 8.02 10.96 -8.27
CA GLY A 53 8.00 10.04 -7.14
C GLY A 53 9.41 9.58 -6.74
N LYS A 54 10.24 9.19 -7.73
CA LYS A 54 11.65 8.83 -7.49
C LYS A 54 12.44 10.01 -6.90
N ARG A 55 12.25 11.22 -7.44
CA ARG A 55 12.93 12.42 -6.94
C ARG A 55 12.51 12.74 -5.50
N ASN A 56 11.22 12.66 -5.18
CA ASN A 56 10.72 12.85 -3.82
C ASN A 56 11.27 11.79 -2.87
N GLN A 57 11.31 10.52 -3.29
CA GLN A 57 11.90 9.46 -2.49
C GLN A 57 13.38 9.70 -2.21
N GLN A 58 14.15 10.16 -3.21
CA GLN A 58 15.56 10.52 -3.02
C GLN A 58 15.73 11.64 -2.00
N LEU A 59 14.91 12.70 -2.11
CA LEU A 59 14.94 13.82 -1.16
C LEU A 59 14.58 13.37 0.26
N VAL A 60 13.50 12.60 0.41
CA VAL A 60 13.09 12.06 1.72
C VAL A 60 14.21 11.19 2.30
N MET A 61 14.79 10.28 1.54
CA MET A 61 15.88 9.44 2.02
C MET A 61 17.12 10.26 2.42
N ALA A 62 17.48 11.28 1.63
CA ALA A 62 18.57 12.19 1.99
C ALA A 62 18.29 12.91 3.31
N THR A 63 17.08 13.43 3.51
CA THR A 63 16.70 14.09 4.77
C THR A 63 16.70 13.15 5.97
N LEU A 64 16.26 11.90 5.78
CA LEU A 64 16.29 10.89 6.83
C LEU A 64 17.72 10.48 7.19
N GLN A 65 18.61 10.38 6.21
CA GLN A 65 20.03 10.09 6.45
C GLN A 65 20.71 11.22 7.20
N GLU A 66 20.47 12.47 6.81
CA GLU A 66 20.98 13.64 7.51
C GLU A 66 20.47 13.70 8.95
N ALA A 67 19.17 13.46 9.15
CA ALA A 67 18.56 13.38 10.48
C ALA A 67 19.21 12.28 11.34
N ALA A 68 19.37 11.08 10.80
CA ALA A 68 19.95 9.94 11.51
C ALA A 68 21.43 10.14 11.87
N ALA A 69 22.17 10.94 11.09
CA ALA A 69 23.55 11.30 11.39
C ALA A 69 23.68 12.31 12.56
N THR A 70 22.57 12.89 13.02
CA THR A 70 22.54 13.86 14.12
C THR A 70 21.75 13.33 15.32
N GLN A 71 22.10 13.74 16.55
CA GLN A 71 21.29 13.44 17.74
C GLN A 71 20.15 14.46 17.95
N GLU A 72 19.96 15.40 17.02
CA GLU A 72 18.89 16.40 17.10
C GLU A 72 17.53 15.72 16.82
N ASN A 73 16.58 15.84 17.74
CA ASN A 73 15.22 15.32 17.51
C ASN A 73 14.54 16.17 16.41
N VAL A 74 14.44 15.62 15.21
CA VAL A 74 13.80 16.27 14.06
C VAL A 74 12.34 16.65 14.30
N ALA A 75 11.62 15.97 15.20
CA ALA A 75 10.25 16.34 15.55
C ALA A 75 10.17 17.65 16.34
N TRP A 76 11.28 18.11 16.94
CA TRP A 76 11.35 19.31 17.79
C TRP A 76 12.22 20.42 17.20
N ARG A 77 12.71 20.27 15.96
CA ARG A 77 13.49 21.31 15.27
C ARG A 77 12.61 22.55 15.10
N LYS A 78 13.05 23.68 15.66
CA LYS A 78 12.29 24.95 15.60
C LYS A 78 12.44 25.70 14.28
N ASN A 79 13.43 25.34 13.45
CA ASN A 79 13.72 26.08 12.22
C ASN A 79 13.93 25.13 11.02
N TRP A 80 12.87 24.93 10.25
CA TRP A 80 12.84 24.02 9.09
C TRP A 80 13.40 24.67 7.82
N LEU A 81 13.64 25.99 7.85
CA LEU A 81 13.94 26.80 6.65
C LEU A 81 15.43 27.15 6.48
N VAL A 82 16.31 26.79 7.41
CA VAL A 82 17.71 27.27 7.43
C VAL A 82 18.72 26.32 6.75
N GLY A 83 18.31 25.13 6.33
CA GLY A 83 19.22 24.11 5.75
C GLY A 83 19.36 24.08 4.22
N GLY A 84 18.92 25.10 3.48
CA GLY A 84 18.76 25.02 2.01
C GLY A 84 19.41 26.15 1.22
N GLY A 85 20.66 26.51 1.53
CA GLY A 85 21.43 27.50 0.78
C GLY A 85 21.94 26.99 -0.58
N GLY A 86 21.04 26.63 -1.49
CA GLY A 86 21.36 26.29 -2.88
C GLY A 86 20.70 27.30 -3.83
N ARG A 87 21.44 28.35 -4.20
CA ARG A 87 21.00 29.38 -5.16
C ARG A 87 20.56 28.75 -6.48
N SER A 88 19.32 29.02 -6.90
CA SER A 88 18.96 29.00 -8.32
C SER A 88 19.61 30.22 -9.00
N ALA A 89 20.45 29.96 -9.98
CA ALA A 89 20.91 30.90 -11.00
C ALA A 89 20.74 30.22 -12.35
#